data_AF-A0AAD4M8L9-F1
#
_entry.id   AF-A0AAD4M8L9-F1
#
_cell.length_a   1.000
_cell.length_b   1.000
_cell.length_c   1.000
_cell.angle_alpha   90.00
_cell.angle_beta   90.00
_cell.angle_gamma   90.00
#
_symmetry.space_group_name_H-M   'P 1'
#
loop_
_entity.id
_entity.type
_entity.pdbx_description
1 polymer ?
#
loop_
_entity_poly.entity_id
_entity_poly.type
_entity_poly.pdbx_seq_one_letter_code
_entity_poly.pdbx_strand_id
1 'polypeptide(L)'
;MSPALECPICLDKFRNPVVTPCGHLSCEACVKTHVRASRDPYEATCPTCRAPFPIVIPDMSMIPKKYHVFISPSLRRVYLGDGEDNSRTIIDNLNTEIAILRARVGMLKRDKDLLMDRCEAAQSALSRLTSDERAARLELNKAREDVRLANQNLENLRVDYRALKSR
;
A
#
# COMPACT_ATOMS: atom_id res chain seq x y z
N MET A 1 18.05 -14.18 46.27
CA MET A 1 17.36 -12.93 45.87
C MET A 1 17.79 -12.63 44.45
N SER A 2 16.96 -12.94 43.46
CA SER A 2 17.24 -12.55 42.07
C SER A 2 17.25 -11.01 42.02
N PRO A 3 18.33 -10.36 41.55
CA PRO A 3 18.31 -8.90 41.38
C PRO A 3 17.18 -8.59 40.42
N ALA A 4 16.18 -7.83 40.87
CA ALA A 4 15.08 -7.42 40.03
C ALA A 4 15.67 -6.69 38.81
N LEU A 5 15.25 -7.10 37.60
CA LEU A 5 15.58 -6.43 36.34
C LEU A 5 14.84 -5.09 36.29
N GLU A 6 15.26 -4.15 37.13
CA GLU A 6 14.67 -2.84 37.31
C GLU A 6 15.61 -1.76 36.80
N CYS A 7 15.01 -0.70 36.24
CA CYS A 7 15.74 0.45 35.77
C CYS A 7 16.28 1.26 36.95
N PRO A 8 17.58 1.62 36.97
CA PRO A 8 18.18 2.38 38.07
C PRO A 8 17.69 3.84 38.17
N ILE A 9 16.89 4.32 37.20
CA ILE A 9 16.41 5.70 37.14
C ILE A 9 14.95 5.78 37.60
N CYS A 10 14.06 4.96 37.03
CA CYS A 10 12.65 4.98 37.38
C CYS A 10 12.25 3.92 38.43
N LEU A 11 13.18 3.02 38.81
CA LEU A 11 12.98 1.98 39.82
C LEU A 11 11.77 1.07 39.50
N ASP A 12 11.55 0.80 38.22
CA ASP A 12 10.46 -0.02 37.68
C ASP A 12 11.04 -0.99 36.65
N LYS A 13 10.28 -2.00 36.24
CA LYS A 13 10.67 -2.96 35.19
C LYS A 13 11.13 -2.22 33.94
N PHE A 14 12.17 -2.75 33.29
CA PHE A 14 12.68 -2.17 32.06
C PHE A 14 11.60 -2.11 30.97
N ARG A 15 11.25 -0.90 30.55
CA ARG A 15 10.46 -0.63 29.34
C ARG A 15 11.39 -0.19 28.24
N ASN A 16 11.47 -0.98 27.17
CA ASN A 16 12.39 -0.71 26.05
C ASN A 16 13.84 -0.50 26.53
N PRO A 17 14.49 -1.51 27.14
CA PRO A 17 15.82 -1.35 27.71
C PRO A 17 16.84 -0.98 26.64
N VAL A 18 17.72 -0.04 26.98
CA VAL A 18 18.89 0.32 26.19
C VAL A 18 20.15 0.23 27.04
N VAL A 19 21.24 -0.18 26.39
CA VAL A 19 22.57 -0.29 26.99
C VAL A 19 23.46 0.85 26.49
N THR A 20 24.14 1.50 27.43
CA THR A 20 25.19 2.49 27.16
C THR A 20 26.50 1.79 26.78
N PRO A 21 27.52 2.49 26.22
CA PRO A 21 28.79 1.84 25.85
C PRO A 21 29.53 1.23 27.04
N CYS A 22 29.30 1.76 28.25
CA CYS A 22 29.84 1.21 29.49
C CYS A 22 29.09 -0.03 30.02
N GLY A 23 28.05 -0.50 29.33
CA GLY A 23 27.34 -1.74 29.68
C GLY A 23 26.14 -1.59 30.62
N HIS A 24 25.85 -0.38 31.14
CA HIS A 24 24.72 -0.17 32.03
C HIS A 24 23.40 -0.03 31.27
N LEU A 25 22.35 -0.63 31.83
CA LEU A 25 20.98 -0.66 31.30
C LEU A 25 20.10 0.42 31.92
N SER A 26 19.23 1.00 31.10
CA SER A 26 18.17 1.92 31.53
C SER A 26 16.99 1.84 30.54
N CYS A 27 15.81 2.30 30.94
CA CYS A 27 14.72 2.50 29.98
C CYS A 27 15.11 3.56 28.95
N GLU A 28 14.73 3.38 27.69
CA GLU A 28 15.01 4.34 26.61
C GLU A 28 14.56 5.76 26.96
N ALA A 29 13.37 5.90 27.55
CA ALA A 29 12.84 7.20 27.97
C ALA A 29 13.71 7.85 29.06
N CYS A 30 14.17 7.06 30.03
CA CYS A 30 14.95 7.56 31.16
C CYS A 30 16.32 8.08 30.70
N VAL A 31 17.05 7.33 29.86
CA VAL A 31 18.34 7.82 29.35
C VAL A 31 18.18 9.00 28.41
N LYS A 32 17.12 9.06 27.60
CA LYS A 32 16.86 10.24 26.74
C LYS A 32 16.63 11.49 27.55
N THR A 33 15.85 11.42 28.64
CA THR A 33 15.65 12.56 29.54
C THR A 33 16.96 12.99 30.19
N HIS A 34 17.78 12.04 30.64
CA HIS A 34 19.13 12.32 31.18
C HIS A 34 20.04 13.01 30.15
N VAL A 35 20.11 12.49 28.93
CA VAL A 35 20.89 13.06 27.83
C VAL A 35 20.42 14.48 27.47
N ARG A 36 19.10 14.71 27.40
CA ARG A 36 18.53 16.03 27.08
C ARG A 36 18.79 17.09 28.15
N ALA A 37 19.07 16.67 29.39
CA ALA A 37 19.48 17.56 30.47
C ALA A 37 20.99 17.88 30.43
N SER A 38 21.77 17.18 29.60
CA SER A 38 23.20 17.47 29.40
C SER A 38 23.38 18.86 28.77
N ARG A 39 24.41 19.58 29.21
CA ARG A 39 24.82 20.85 28.59
C ARG A 39 25.69 20.65 27.35
N ASP A 40 26.25 19.46 27.19
CA ASP A 40 27.12 19.14 26.06
C ASP A 40 26.28 18.60 24.89
N PRO A 41 26.39 19.18 23.69
CA PRO A 41 25.63 18.76 22.52
C PRO A 41 26.20 17.53 21.81
N TYR A 42 27.42 17.10 22.15
CA TYR A 42 28.15 16.00 21.52
C TYR A 42 28.32 14.78 22.41
N GLU A 43 28.40 14.99 23.73
CA GLU A 43 28.61 13.94 24.73
C GLU A 43 27.53 13.92 25.81
N ALA A 44 27.28 12.73 26.34
CA ALA A 44 26.49 12.53 27.54
C ALA A 44 27.19 11.58 28.49
N THR A 45 26.76 11.55 29.73
CA THR A 45 27.32 10.63 30.74
C THR A 45 26.33 9.53 31.06
N CYS A 46 26.83 8.34 31.37
CA CYS A 46 26.00 7.25 31.84
C CYS A 46 25.31 7.65 33.17
N PRO A 47 23.98 7.52 33.31
CA PRO A 47 23.28 7.86 34.55
C PRO A 47 23.69 6.97 35.73
N THR A 48 24.26 5.78 35.48
CA THR A 48 24.69 4.84 36.51
C THR A 48 26.13 5.06 36.98
N CYS A 49 27.10 5.12 36.06
CA CYS A 49 28.53 5.19 36.40
C CYS A 49 29.23 6.48 35.95
N ARG A 50 28.48 7.42 35.34
CA ARG A 50 28.98 8.71 34.83
C ARG A 50 30.05 8.62 33.73
N ALA A 51 30.32 7.44 33.19
CA ALA A 51 31.21 7.27 32.04
C ALA A 51 30.70 8.10 30.84
N PRO A 52 31.54 8.93 30.21
CA PRO A 52 31.15 9.72 29.05
C PRO A 52 30.93 8.82 27.82
N PHE A 53 30.03 9.22 26.95
CA PHE A 53 29.81 8.59 25.65
C PHE A 53 29.29 9.62 24.62
N PRO A 54 29.65 9.44 23.32
CA PRO A 54 29.18 10.34 22.27
C PRO A 54 27.69 10.10 21.97
N ILE A 55 26.92 11.15 21.72
CA ILE A 55 25.51 11.04 21.31
C ILE A 55 25.31 11.30 19.81
N VAL A 56 26.33 11.82 19.14
CA VAL A 56 26.31 12.11 17.71
C VAL A 56 26.70 10.86 16.91
N ILE A 57 25.91 10.58 15.88
CA ILE A 57 26.19 9.52 14.91
C ILE A 57 26.88 10.20 13.71
N PRO A 58 28.06 9.72 13.27
CA PRO A 58 28.72 10.29 12.11
C PRO A 58 27.92 10.02 10.83
N ASP A 59 28.02 10.91 9.85
CA ASP A 59 27.46 10.66 8.52
C ASP A 59 28.18 9.49 7.86
N MET A 60 27.46 8.37 7.72
CA MET A 60 27.98 7.13 7.15
C MET A 60 28.44 7.28 5.69
N SER A 61 27.95 8.28 4.96
CA SER A 61 28.40 8.55 3.59
C SER A 61 29.86 9.03 3.52
N MET A 62 30.32 9.69 4.58
CA MET A 62 31.69 10.19 4.72
C MET A 62 32.66 9.12 5.25
N ILE A 63 32.15 7.92 5.56
CA ILE A 63 32.92 6.83 6.15
C ILE A 63 33.07 5.70 5.12
N PRO A 64 34.29 5.19 4.85
CA PRO A 64 34.46 4.05 3.97
C PRO A 64 33.66 2.82 4.45
N LYS A 65 32.90 2.18 3.53
CA LYS A 65 31.97 1.07 3.83
C LYS A 65 32.54 -0.05 4.68
N LYS A 66 33.83 -0.37 4.54
CA LYS A 66 34.52 -1.41 5.33
C LYS A 66 34.50 -1.15 6.84
N TYR A 67 34.32 0.10 7.26
CA TYR A 67 34.25 0.48 8.67
C TYR A 67 32.83 0.55 9.22
N HIS A 68 31.79 0.53 8.37
CA HIS A 68 30.40 0.67 8.82
C HIS A 68 30.01 -0.40 9.84
N VAL A 69 30.55 -1.61 9.73
CA VAL A 69 30.29 -2.72 10.65
C VAL A 69 30.83 -2.48 12.07
N PHE A 70 31.80 -1.58 12.23
CA PHE A 70 32.41 -1.26 13.53
C PHE A 70 31.79 -0.03 14.19
N ILE A 71 30.89 0.68 13.50
CA ILE A 71 30.23 1.86 14.03
C ILE A 71 28.87 1.45 14.57
N SER A 72 28.76 1.40 15.89
CA SER A 72 27.49 1.11 16.56
C SER A 72 26.96 2.38 17.24
N PRO A 73 25.63 2.58 17.26
CA PRO A 73 25.03 3.66 18.04
C PRO A 73 25.39 3.52 19.52
N SER A 74 25.65 4.63 20.20
CA SER A 74 26.05 4.62 21.61
C SER A 74 24.97 4.10 22.55
N LEU A 75 23.69 4.27 22.18
CA LEU A 75 22.56 3.67 22.89
C LEU A 75 22.01 2.51 22.05
N ARG A 76 22.26 1.28 22.50
CA ARG A 76 21.81 0.07 21.79
C ARG A 76 20.61 -0.53 22.51
N ARG A 77 19.55 -0.86 21.77
CA ARG A 77 18.39 -1.57 22.33
C ARG A 77 18.78 -2.99 22.72
N VAL A 78 18.32 -3.44 23.88
CA VAL A 78 18.48 -4.81 24.37
C VAL A 78 17.09 -5.42 24.51
N TYR A 79 16.96 -6.70 24.18
CA TYR A 79 15.76 -7.48 24.42
C TYR A 79 16.04 -8.38 25.60
N LEU A 80 15.48 -8.03 26.76
CA LEU A 80 15.51 -8.89 27.93
C LEU A 80 14.40 -9.94 27.72
N GLY A 81 14.77 -11.22 27.73
CA GLY A 81 13.83 -12.30 27.52
C GLY A 81 12.90 -12.44 28.72
N ASP A 82 11.65 -12.03 28.58
CA ASP A 82 10.61 -12.26 29.57
C ASP A 82 9.95 -13.62 29.29
N GLY A 83 10.58 -14.72 29.71
CA GLY A 83 9.99 -16.07 29.66
C GLY A 83 9.67 -16.60 28.25
N GLU A 84 10.33 -17.69 27.87
CA GLU A 84 10.36 -18.25 26.50
C GLU A 84 8.98 -18.67 25.90
N ASP A 85 7.89 -18.61 26.67
CA ASP A 85 6.60 -19.15 26.25
C ASP A 85 5.69 -18.14 25.53
N ASN A 86 5.61 -16.87 25.98
CA ASN A 86 4.65 -15.92 25.40
C ASN A 86 5.09 -15.43 24.00
N SER A 87 6.40 -15.28 23.79
CA SER A 87 6.93 -14.78 22.52
C SER A 87 6.70 -15.75 21.37
N ARG A 88 6.82 -17.07 21.62
CA ARG A 88 6.62 -18.10 20.58
C ARG A 88 5.15 -18.19 20.16
N THR A 89 4.23 -18.18 21.11
CA THR A 89 2.78 -18.15 20.82
C THR A 89 2.38 -16.90 20.04
N ILE A 90 2.91 -15.72 20.38
CA ILE A 90 2.66 -14.49 19.62
C ILE A 90 3.17 -14.62 18.18
N ILE A 91 4.38 -15.14 17.99
CA ILE A 91 4.96 -15.35 16.65
C ILE A 91 4.10 -16.33 15.84
N ASP A 92 3.65 -17.43 16.43
CA ASP A 92 2.82 -18.44 15.76
C ASP A 92 1.43 -17.88 15.38
N ASN A 93 0.83 -17.07 16.25
CA ASN A 93 -0.43 -16.39 15.97
C ASN A 93 -0.28 -15.40 14.81
N LEU A 94 0.77 -14.57 14.82
CA LEU A 94 1.06 -13.62 13.75
C LEU A 94 1.34 -14.32 12.42
N ASN A 95 2.08 -15.44 12.44
CA ASN A 95 2.35 -16.23 11.25
C ASN A 95 1.06 -16.82 10.66
N THR A 96 0.15 -17.27 11.52
CA THR A 96 -1.16 -17.79 11.11
C THR A 96 -2.01 -16.69 10.49
N GLU A 97 -2.07 -15.52 11.11
CA GLU A 97 -2.79 -14.36 10.58
C GLU A 97 -2.23 -13.90 9.22
N ILE A 98 -0.91 -13.85 9.08
CA ILE A 98 -0.24 -13.54 7.82
C ILE A 98 -0.62 -14.54 6.73
N ALA A 99 -0.68 -15.83 7.04
CA ALA A 99 -1.07 -16.86 6.07
C ALA A 99 -2.52 -16.66 5.60
N ILE A 100 -3.44 -16.40 6.52
CA ILE A 100 -4.86 -16.15 6.21
C ILE A 100 -5.01 -14.90 5.32
N LEU A 101 -4.35 -13.80 5.70
CA LEU A 101 -4.42 -12.55 4.94
C LEU A 101 -3.85 -12.71 3.53
N ARG A 102 -2.73 -13.41 3.38
CA ARG A 102 -2.14 -13.72 2.07
C ARG A 102 -3.10 -14.53 1.20
N ALA A 103 -3.75 -15.55 1.77
CA ALA A 103 -4.74 -16.35 1.04
C ALA A 103 -5.93 -15.49 0.58
N ARG A 104 -6.46 -14.63 1.46
CA ARG A 104 -7.56 -13.71 1.14
C ARG A 104 -7.19 -12.74 0.03
N VAL A 105 -6.01 -12.14 0.09
CA VAL A 105 -5.50 -11.26 -0.98
C VAL A 105 -5.37 -12.02 -2.30
N GLY A 106 -4.92 -13.27 -2.26
CA GLY A 106 -4.85 -14.14 -3.45
C GLY A 106 -6.21 -14.46 -4.06
N MET A 107 -7.27 -14.61 -3.25
CA MET A 107 -8.64 -14.79 -3.76
C MET A 107 -9.17 -13.50 -4.38
N LEU A 108 -9.10 -12.37 -3.65
CA LEU A 108 -9.61 -11.09 -4.13
C LEU A 108 -8.94 -10.62 -5.43
N LYS A 109 -7.65 -10.92 -5.61
CA LYS A 109 -6.95 -10.64 -6.87
C LYS A 109 -7.54 -11.43 -8.05
N ARG A 110 -7.79 -12.73 -7.88
CA ARG A 110 -8.41 -13.57 -8.91
C ARG A 110 -9.81 -13.09 -9.26
N ASP A 111 -10.62 -12.76 -8.26
CA ASP A 111 -11.98 -12.27 -8.47
C ASP A 111 -11.99 -10.93 -9.22
N LYS A 112 -11.07 -10.02 -8.86
CA LYS A 112 -10.87 -8.76 -9.57
C LYS A 112 -10.51 -9.00 -11.03
N ASP A 113 -9.57 -9.88 -11.31
CA ASP A 113 -9.14 -10.16 -12.69
C ASP A 113 -10.30 -10.75 -13.51
N LEU A 114 -11.05 -11.71 -12.95
CA LEU A 114 -12.26 -12.25 -13.59
C LEU A 114 -13.32 -11.19 -13.86
N LEU A 115 -13.53 -10.26 -12.91
CA LEU A 115 -14.48 -9.15 -13.10
C LEU A 115 -14.02 -8.20 -14.20
N MET A 116 -12.72 -7.89 -14.27
CA MET A 116 -12.16 -7.06 -15.34
C MET A 116 -12.36 -7.71 -16.72
N ASP A 117 -12.03 -8.99 -16.87
CA ASP A 117 -12.25 -9.72 -18.13
C ASP A 117 -13.72 -9.68 -18.57
N ARG A 118 -14.65 -9.86 -17.61
CA ARG A 118 -16.09 -9.77 -17.87
C ARG A 118 -16.52 -8.37 -18.28
N CYS A 119 -15.99 -7.33 -17.64
CA CYS A 119 -16.26 -5.94 -17.99
C CYS A 119 -15.77 -5.63 -19.41
N GLU A 120 -14.56 -6.05 -19.78
CA GLU A 120 -14.00 -5.84 -21.11
C GLU A 120 -14.80 -6.57 -22.21
N ALA A 121 -15.21 -7.82 -21.94
CA ALA A 121 -16.07 -8.57 -22.85
C ALA A 121 -17.44 -7.89 -23.05
N ALA A 122 -18.06 -7.42 -21.96
CA ALA A 122 -19.33 -6.70 -22.03
C ALA A 122 -19.22 -5.37 -22.77
N GLN A 123 -18.15 -4.60 -22.54
CA GLN A 123 -17.88 -3.36 -23.26
C GLN A 123 -17.68 -3.60 -24.75
N SER A 124 -16.94 -4.66 -25.12
CA SER A 124 -16.73 -5.04 -26.51
C SER A 124 -18.02 -5.45 -27.21
N ALA A 125 -18.86 -6.24 -26.54
CA ALA A 125 -20.18 -6.63 -27.06
C ALA A 125 -21.10 -5.42 -27.24
N LEU A 126 -21.14 -4.51 -26.27
CA LEU A 126 -21.93 -3.28 -26.35
C LEU A 126 -21.47 -2.40 -27.52
N SER A 127 -20.16 -2.22 -27.69
CA SER A 127 -19.60 -1.45 -28.81
C SER A 127 -20.07 -1.99 -30.16
N ARG A 128 -20.02 -3.32 -30.35
CA ARG A 128 -20.54 -3.97 -31.57
C ARG A 128 -22.02 -3.70 -31.77
N LEU A 129 -22.85 -3.94 -30.75
CA LEU A 129 -24.30 -3.70 -30.84
C LEU A 129 -24.62 -2.25 -31.19
N THR A 130 -23.90 -1.28 -30.62
CA THR A 130 -24.11 0.14 -30.94
C THR A 130 -23.72 0.48 -32.37
N SER A 131 -22.66 -0.13 -32.91
CA SER A 131 -22.27 0.02 -34.31
C SER A 131 -23.32 -0.58 -35.25
N ASP A 132 -23.78 -1.80 -34.95
CA ASP A 132 -24.77 -2.53 -35.74
C ASP A 132 -26.12 -1.78 -35.72
N GLU A 133 -26.55 -1.29 -34.56
CA GLU A 133 -27.75 -0.46 -34.43
C GLU A 133 -27.64 0.82 -35.27
N ARG A 134 -26.48 1.49 -35.25
CA ARG A 134 -26.24 2.69 -36.05
C ARG A 134 -26.31 2.40 -37.55
N ALA A 135 -25.75 1.27 -38.00
CA ALA A 135 -25.80 0.84 -39.38
C ALA A 135 -27.26 0.56 -39.82
N ALA A 136 -28.00 -0.22 -39.02
CA ALA A 136 -29.41 -0.53 -39.28
C ALA A 136 -30.28 0.74 -39.34
N ARG A 137 -30.03 1.73 -38.48
CA ARG A 137 -30.73 3.04 -38.52
C ARG A 137 -30.46 3.79 -39.82
N LEU A 138 -29.23 3.76 -40.34
CA LEU A 138 -28.88 4.40 -41.61
C LEU A 138 -29.55 3.69 -42.79
N GLU A 139 -29.54 2.35 -42.81
CA GLU A 139 -30.22 1.56 -43.83
C GLU A 139 -31.73 1.82 -43.84
N LEU A 140 -32.36 1.86 -42.67
CA LEU A 140 -33.78 2.18 -42.53
C LEU A 140 -34.10 3.57 -43.08
N ASN A 141 -33.27 4.58 -42.79
CA ASN A 141 -33.47 5.93 -43.30
C ASN A 141 -33.32 5.98 -44.83
N LYS A 142 -32.36 5.24 -45.40
CA LYS A 142 -32.19 5.14 -46.84
C LYS A 142 -33.41 4.48 -47.50
N ALA A 143 -33.84 3.32 -46.99
CA ALA A 143 -35.00 2.61 -47.50
C ALA A 143 -36.29 3.46 -47.42
N ARG A 144 -36.45 4.26 -46.36
CA ARG A 144 -37.56 5.22 -46.24
C ARG A 144 -37.53 6.28 -47.33
N GLU A 145 -36.37 6.83 -47.65
CA GLU A 145 -36.25 7.82 -48.72
C GLU A 145 -36.47 7.20 -50.11
N ASP A 146 -35.94 5.99 -50.34
CA ASP A 146 -36.17 5.25 -51.58
C ASP A 146 -37.67 4.99 -51.80
N VAL A 147 -38.40 4.57 -50.75
CA VAL A 147 -39.86 4.40 -50.79
C VAL A 147 -40.56 5.74 -51.06
N ARG A 148 -40.10 6.85 -50.46
CA ARG A 148 -40.66 8.19 -50.69
C ARG A 148 -40.54 8.60 -52.16
N LEU A 149 -39.36 8.43 -52.75
CA LEU A 149 -39.09 8.74 -54.15
C LEU A 149 -39.88 7.83 -55.09
N ALA A 150 -39.93 6.53 -54.83
CA ALA A 150 -40.72 5.59 -55.62
C ALA A 150 -42.21 5.93 -55.63
N ASN A 151 -42.77 6.32 -54.48
CA ASN A 151 -44.16 6.77 -54.37
C ASN A 151 -44.42 8.05 -55.17
N GLN A 152 -43.51 9.04 -55.11
CA GLN A 152 -43.62 10.26 -55.94
C GLN A 152 -43.58 9.94 -57.43
N ASN A 153 -42.66 9.07 -57.86
CA ASN A 153 -42.55 8.65 -59.25
C ASN A 153 -43.80 7.91 -59.73
N LEU A 154 -44.35 7.02 -58.91
CA LEU A 154 -45.61 6.32 -59.21
C LEU A 154 -46.78 7.29 -59.38
N GLU A 155 -46.87 8.31 -58.54
CA GLU A 155 -47.94 9.31 -58.64
C GLU A 155 -47.81 10.16 -59.90
N ASN A 156 -46.59 10.59 -60.25
CA ASN A 156 -46.33 11.29 -61.51
C ASN A 156 -46.74 10.43 -62.72
N LEU A 157 -46.31 9.16 -62.75
CA LEU A 157 -46.63 8.24 -63.83
C LEU A 157 -48.14 7.96 -63.96
N ARG A 158 -48.87 7.93 -62.83
CA ARG A 158 -50.34 7.83 -62.81
C ARG A 158 -51.00 9.05 -63.43
N VAL A 159 -50.51 10.25 -63.14
CA VAL A 159 -51.00 11.50 -63.75
C VAL A 159 -50.78 11.46 -65.26
N ASP A 160 -49.57 11.11 -65.70
CA ASP A 160 -49.22 11.01 -67.12
C ASP A 160 -50.10 10.00 -67.87
N TYR A 161 -50.30 8.81 -67.28
CA TYR A 161 -51.17 7.78 -67.86
C TYR A 161 -52.62 8.24 -67.99
N ARG A 162 -53.15 8.95 -66.99
CA ARG A 162 -54.51 9.53 -67.06
C ARG A 162 -54.62 10.56 -68.17
N ALA A 163 -53.62 11.44 -68.33
CA ALA A 163 -53.60 12.45 -69.38
C ALA A 163 -53.58 11.83 -70.79
N LEU A 164 -52.77 10.77 -70.97
CA LEU A 164 -52.71 10.01 -72.23
C LEU A 164 -54.03 9.29 -72.53
N LYS A 165 -54.70 8.73 -71.51
CA LYS A 165 -55.99 8.03 -71.65
C LYS A 165 -57.17 8.96 -71.94
N SER A 166 -57.04 10.25 -71.62
CA SER A 166 -58.07 11.27 -71.88
C SER A 166 -57.98 11.95 -73.26
N ARG A 167 -57.00 11.56 -74.09
CA ARG A 167 -56.90 11.91 -75.51
C ARG A 167 -57.48 10.79 -76.37
#